data_AF-R7UDQ4-F1
#
_entry.id   AF-R7UDQ4-F1
#
_cell.length_a   1.000
_cell.length_b   1.000
_cell.length_c   1.000
_cell.angle_alpha   90.00
_cell.angle_beta   90.00
_cell.angle_gamma   90.00
#
_symmetry.space_group_name_H-M   'P 1'
#
loop_
_entity.id
_entity.type
_entity.pdbx_description
1 polymer ?
#
loop_
_entity_poly.entity_id
_entity_poly.type
_entity_poly.pdbx_seq_one_letter_code
_entity_poly.pdbx_strand_id
1 'polypeptide(L)'
;MKAIFGRSRVERKLDYVNYLGDGDSKAFAAVRDAAPYPVNKLECCGHVQKRMGKRLMDKVSQLKSTSFKHAGKSVKGIGGAGKLTQKAIKRIQGHYGGAIRAHPGDLDGMKKAVWAIWHHRGDRHQDCGEWCPAKQGKPVKNCLPEYVLTAIKPVFEALSSDELLNKCLHGGSQNTNESFHNLIWERCPKTTFVGRRRLELATYEAAIVYNGGETARLKVVHALGFKPGDHAYQGATVLDRKRMKGSFAAGDLVHIERRHQRALGAEPDDSHYSAGAF
;
A
#
# COMPACT_ATOMS: atom_id res chain seq x y z
N MET A 1 -8.45 -19.07 15.66
CA MET A 1 -9.06 -17.79 16.12
C MET A 1 -9.82 -17.95 17.42
N LYS A 2 -10.85 -18.80 17.51
CA LYS A 2 -11.65 -19.01 18.75
C LYS A 2 -10.83 -19.17 20.04
N ALA A 3 -9.74 -19.94 20.01
CA ALA A 3 -8.91 -20.17 21.19
C ALA A 3 -8.15 -18.91 21.68
N ILE A 4 -7.83 -17.95 20.80
CA ILE A 4 -7.14 -16.70 21.18
C ILE A 4 -8.16 -15.71 21.72
N PHE A 5 -9.24 -15.45 20.98
CA PHE A 5 -10.23 -14.46 21.36
C PHE A 5 -11.11 -14.90 22.54
N GLY A 6 -11.51 -16.18 22.58
CA GLY A 6 -12.35 -16.71 23.66
C GLY A 6 -11.68 -16.71 25.04
N ARG A 7 -10.35 -16.80 25.10
CA ARG A 7 -9.58 -16.81 26.35
C ARG A 7 -9.04 -15.43 26.77
N SER A 8 -9.14 -14.43 25.89
CA SER A 8 -8.53 -13.10 26.09
C SER A 8 -8.95 -12.42 27.39
N ARG A 9 -10.25 -12.35 27.69
CA ARG A 9 -10.76 -11.73 28.93
C ARG A 9 -10.39 -12.53 30.18
N VAL A 10 -10.65 -13.84 30.18
CA VAL A 10 -10.52 -14.69 31.37
C VAL A 10 -9.05 -14.85 31.76
N GLU A 11 -8.18 -15.13 30.80
CA GLU A 11 -6.77 -15.45 31.09
C GLU A 11 -5.86 -14.24 31.04
N ARG A 12 -6.18 -13.24 30.21
CA ARG A 12 -5.27 -12.11 29.93
C ARG A 12 -5.83 -10.76 30.33
N LYS A 13 -7.13 -10.66 30.68
CA LYS A 13 -7.82 -9.40 31.02
C LYS A 13 -7.69 -8.34 29.92
N LEU A 14 -7.79 -8.75 28.64
CA LEU A 14 -7.61 -7.88 27.46
C LEU A 14 -8.74 -8.03 26.44
N ASP A 15 -9.09 -6.93 25.79
CA ASP A 15 -10.02 -6.88 24.65
C ASP A 15 -9.31 -6.40 23.37
N TYR A 16 -9.37 -7.20 22.30
CA TYR A 16 -8.87 -6.84 20.97
C TYR A 16 -9.92 -6.07 20.17
N VAL A 17 -10.07 -4.78 20.45
CA VAL A 17 -11.18 -3.96 19.92
C VAL A 17 -10.99 -3.48 18.48
N ASN A 18 -9.79 -3.54 17.92
CA ASN A 18 -9.49 -3.08 16.57
C ASN A 18 -8.83 -4.17 15.73
N TYR A 19 -9.41 -4.46 14.56
CA TYR A 19 -8.86 -5.38 13.58
C TYR A 19 -8.37 -4.61 12.36
N LEU A 20 -7.05 -4.51 12.19
CA LEU A 20 -6.44 -3.96 10.98
C LEU A 20 -6.30 -5.04 9.92
N GLY A 21 -7.05 -4.89 8.84
CA GLY A 21 -7.14 -5.89 7.78
C GLY A 21 -7.22 -5.32 6.37
N ASP A 22 -6.88 -6.17 5.41
CA ASP A 22 -7.24 -5.99 4.01
C ASP A 22 -8.75 -6.25 3.80
N GLY A 23 -9.32 -5.53 2.83
CA GLY A 23 -10.76 -5.49 2.59
C GLY A 23 -11.41 -6.85 2.32
N ASP A 24 -10.69 -7.74 1.62
CA ASP A 24 -11.22 -9.00 1.06
C ASP A 24 -11.02 -10.24 1.96
N SER A 25 -10.63 -10.07 3.23
CA SER A 25 -10.37 -11.22 4.10
C SER A 25 -11.64 -11.77 4.78
N LYS A 26 -11.83 -13.09 4.72
CA LYS A 26 -12.78 -13.82 5.59
C LYS A 26 -12.35 -13.81 7.06
N ALA A 27 -11.14 -13.34 7.36
CA ALA A 27 -10.58 -13.35 8.70
C ALA A 27 -11.32 -12.42 9.65
N PHE A 28 -11.76 -11.24 9.20
CA PHE A 28 -12.55 -10.35 10.06
C PHE A 28 -13.86 -11.00 10.53
N ALA A 29 -14.58 -11.67 9.64
CA ALA A 29 -15.81 -12.39 10.01
C ALA A 29 -15.50 -13.46 11.08
N ALA A 30 -14.46 -14.26 10.88
CA ALA A 30 -14.05 -15.27 11.85
C ALA A 30 -13.57 -14.67 13.20
N VAL A 31 -13.00 -13.46 13.21
CA VAL A 31 -12.65 -12.73 14.44
C VAL A 31 -13.91 -12.25 15.15
N ARG A 32 -14.80 -11.58 14.41
CA ARG A 32 -16.08 -11.06 14.94
C ARG A 32 -16.92 -12.17 15.56
N ASP A 33 -17.01 -13.32 14.90
CA ASP A 33 -17.81 -14.45 15.38
C ASP A 33 -17.16 -15.19 16.56
N ALA A 34 -15.85 -14.98 16.79
CA ALA A 34 -15.09 -15.60 17.86
C ALA A 34 -14.87 -14.71 19.08
N ALA A 35 -14.91 -13.39 18.91
CA ALA A 35 -14.64 -12.43 19.96
C ALA A 35 -15.86 -12.27 20.89
N PRO A 36 -15.68 -12.30 22.22
CA PRO A 36 -16.76 -12.06 23.17
C PRO A 36 -17.10 -10.57 23.33
N TYR A 37 -16.66 -9.72 22.40
CA TYR A 37 -16.79 -8.26 22.42
C TYR A 37 -16.82 -7.68 21.00
N PRO A 38 -17.30 -6.43 20.84
CA PRO A 38 -17.29 -5.74 19.56
C PRO A 38 -15.86 -5.55 19.04
N VAL A 39 -15.66 -5.78 17.74
CA VAL A 39 -14.38 -5.55 17.08
C VAL A 39 -14.59 -4.63 15.89
N ASN A 40 -13.92 -3.48 15.91
CA ASN A 40 -13.95 -2.49 14.84
C ASN A 40 -13.05 -2.93 13.68
N LYS A 41 -13.58 -2.92 12.46
CA LYS A 41 -12.78 -3.17 11.25
C LYS A 41 -12.06 -1.88 10.84
N LEU A 42 -10.74 -1.93 10.85
CA LEU A 42 -9.86 -0.91 10.26
C LEU A 42 -9.34 -1.42 8.91
N GLU A 43 -9.08 -0.50 8.00
CA GLU A 43 -8.56 -0.82 6.67
C GLU A 43 -7.06 -0.51 6.58
N CYS A 44 -6.30 -1.39 5.93
CA CYS A 44 -4.92 -1.14 5.58
C CYS A 44 -4.82 0.03 4.59
N CYS A 45 -4.16 1.14 4.97
CA CYS A 45 -4.03 2.31 4.10
C CYS A 45 -3.29 1.97 2.79
N GLY A 46 -2.33 1.04 2.82
CA GLY A 46 -1.65 0.55 1.63
C GLY A 46 -2.57 -0.22 0.67
N HIS A 47 -3.50 -0.99 1.20
CA HIS A 47 -4.50 -1.71 0.40
C HIS A 47 -5.54 -0.73 -0.18
N VAL A 48 -6.05 0.19 0.62
CA VAL A 48 -6.96 1.25 0.16
C VAL A 48 -6.29 2.12 -0.91
N GLN A 49 -5.00 2.43 -0.77
CA GLN A 49 -4.23 3.09 -1.81
C GLN A 49 -4.26 2.29 -3.13
N LYS A 50 -3.92 0.99 -3.11
CA LYS A 50 -3.95 0.14 -4.31
C LYS A 50 -5.35 0.07 -4.95
N ARG A 51 -6.40 0.13 -4.14
CA ARG A 51 -7.80 0.15 -4.60
C ARG A 51 -8.10 1.32 -5.53
N MET A 52 -7.52 2.50 -5.30
CA MET A 52 -7.64 3.66 -6.21
C MET A 52 -7.10 3.33 -7.60
N GLY A 53 -5.87 2.82 -7.69
CA GLY A 53 -5.28 2.46 -8.97
C GLY A 53 -6.07 1.38 -9.69
N LYS A 54 -6.48 0.33 -8.96
CA LYS A 54 -7.29 -0.77 -9.52
C LYS A 54 -8.62 -0.28 -10.07
N ARG A 55 -9.40 0.50 -9.31
CA ARG A 55 -10.70 1.03 -9.79
C ARG A 55 -10.56 1.94 -11.00
N LEU A 56 -9.49 2.75 -11.09
CA LEU A 56 -9.24 3.57 -12.28
C LEU A 56 -8.87 2.71 -13.50
N MET A 57 -8.04 1.68 -13.34
CA MET A 57 -7.72 0.74 -14.42
C MET A 57 -8.97 -0.01 -14.89
N ASP A 58 -9.81 -0.46 -13.95
CA ASP A 58 -11.07 -1.13 -14.27
C ASP A 58 -12.03 -0.20 -15.01
N LYS A 59 -12.10 1.08 -14.61
CA LYS A 59 -12.90 2.09 -15.31
C LYS A 59 -12.41 2.33 -16.74
N VAL A 60 -11.10 2.37 -16.95
CA VAL A 60 -10.50 2.47 -18.29
C VAL A 60 -10.87 1.25 -19.14
N SER A 61 -10.78 0.05 -18.57
CA SER A 61 -11.15 -1.20 -19.26
C SER A 61 -12.65 -1.24 -19.60
N GLN A 62 -13.51 -0.87 -18.64
CA GLN A 62 -14.96 -0.84 -18.81
C GLN A 62 -15.39 0.10 -19.95
N LEU A 63 -14.74 1.27 -20.05
CA LEU A 63 -15.10 2.31 -21.01
C LEU A 63 -14.29 2.25 -22.31
N LYS A 64 -13.50 1.19 -22.55
CA LYS A 64 -12.58 1.10 -23.70
C LYS A 64 -13.24 1.32 -25.06
N SER A 65 -14.48 0.85 -25.22
CA SER A 65 -15.25 0.92 -26.47
C SER A 65 -16.31 2.01 -26.47
N THR A 66 -16.46 2.76 -25.37
CA THR A 66 -17.45 3.83 -25.25
C THR A 66 -17.00 5.07 -26.02
N SER A 67 -17.90 5.65 -26.80
CA SER A 67 -17.65 6.90 -27.52
C SER A 67 -18.02 8.11 -26.66
N PHE A 68 -17.16 9.11 -26.64
CA PHE A 68 -17.34 10.39 -25.95
C PHE A 68 -17.18 11.54 -26.96
N LYS A 69 -17.74 12.71 -26.66
CA LYS A 69 -17.49 13.93 -27.43
C LYS A 69 -16.39 14.75 -26.74
N HIS A 70 -15.38 15.15 -27.50
CA HIS A 70 -14.32 16.05 -27.03
C HIS A 70 -13.87 16.96 -28.16
N ALA A 71 -13.86 18.28 -27.92
CA ALA A 71 -13.49 19.28 -28.92
C ALA A 71 -14.21 19.10 -30.28
N GLY A 72 -15.52 18.83 -30.24
CA GLY A 72 -16.34 18.60 -31.44
C GLY A 72 -16.14 17.25 -32.14
N LYS A 73 -15.20 16.42 -31.68
CA LYS A 73 -14.90 15.11 -32.28
C LYS A 73 -15.36 13.96 -31.40
N SER A 74 -15.72 12.84 -32.05
CA SER A 74 -15.98 11.58 -31.36
C SER A 74 -14.65 10.92 -31.00
N VAL A 75 -14.44 10.63 -29.72
CA VAL A 75 -13.26 9.95 -29.18
C VAL A 75 -13.65 8.68 -28.45
N LYS A 76 -12.97 7.56 -28.74
CA LYS A 76 -13.22 6.28 -28.06
C LYS A 76 -12.40 6.17 -26.78
N GLY A 77 -13.06 5.75 -25.71
CA GLY A 77 -12.49 5.42 -24.42
C GLY A 77 -11.81 6.58 -23.68
N ILE A 78 -11.47 6.29 -22.42
CA ILE A 78 -10.84 7.25 -21.50
C ILE A 78 -9.35 6.96 -21.26
N GLY A 79 -8.81 5.88 -21.84
CA GLY A 79 -7.41 5.46 -21.69
C GLY A 79 -6.51 5.88 -22.86
N GLY A 80 -5.22 6.10 -22.58
CA GLY A 80 -4.18 6.39 -23.58
C GLY A 80 -3.57 7.79 -23.48
N ALA A 81 -2.68 8.12 -24.41
CA ALA A 81 -2.03 9.43 -24.48
C ALA A 81 -3.05 10.57 -24.61
N GLY A 82 -2.81 11.69 -23.92
CA GLY A 82 -3.76 12.80 -23.80
C GLY A 82 -4.99 12.50 -22.93
N LYS A 83 -5.09 11.30 -22.34
CA LYS A 83 -6.19 10.85 -21.47
C LYS A 83 -5.61 10.20 -20.21
N LEU A 84 -6.31 9.20 -19.64
CA LEU A 84 -5.86 8.48 -18.45
C LEU A 84 -4.88 7.36 -18.82
N THR A 85 -3.57 7.64 -18.70
CA THR A 85 -2.50 6.64 -18.88
C THR A 85 -2.25 5.82 -17.60
N GLN A 86 -1.63 4.63 -17.73
CA GLN A 86 -1.21 3.85 -16.55
C GLN A 86 -0.26 4.64 -15.63
N LYS A 87 0.64 5.46 -16.21
CA LYS A 87 1.54 6.35 -15.46
C LYS A 87 0.76 7.39 -14.67
N ALA A 88 -0.27 8.01 -15.28
CA ALA A 88 -1.17 8.93 -14.60
C ALA A 88 -1.94 8.25 -13.47
N ILE A 89 -2.45 7.03 -13.68
CA ILE A 89 -3.12 6.23 -12.65
C ILE A 89 -2.19 5.96 -11.47
N LYS A 90 -0.95 5.51 -11.71
CA LYS A 90 0.04 5.29 -10.65
C LYS A 90 0.35 6.57 -9.87
N ARG A 91 0.38 7.73 -10.53
CA ARG A 91 0.55 9.04 -9.86
C ARG A 91 -0.66 9.38 -8.99
N ILE A 92 -1.89 9.24 -9.50
CA ILE A 92 -3.12 9.45 -8.72
C ILE A 92 -3.16 8.52 -7.50
N GLN A 93 -2.83 7.24 -7.71
CA GLN A 93 -2.71 6.26 -6.64
C GLN A 93 -1.67 6.68 -5.60
N GLY A 94 -0.51 7.19 -6.02
CA GLY A 94 0.52 7.72 -5.11
C GLY A 94 0.02 8.89 -4.26
N HIS A 95 -0.56 9.91 -4.90
CA HIS A 95 -1.09 11.08 -4.21
C HIS A 95 -2.22 10.71 -3.26
N TYR A 96 -3.10 9.79 -3.65
CA TYR A 96 -4.19 9.30 -2.81
C TYR A 96 -3.66 8.58 -1.55
N GLY A 97 -2.61 7.77 -1.70
CA GLY A 97 -1.93 7.18 -0.56
C GLY A 97 -1.25 8.21 0.35
N GLY A 98 -0.71 9.30 -0.23
CA GLY A 98 -0.16 10.43 0.52
C GLY A 98 -1.25 11.17 1.30
N ALA A 99 -2.38 11.47 0.67
CA ALA A 99 -3.52 12.14 1.28
C ALA A 99 -4.03 11.39 2.53
N ILE A 100 -4.18 10.06 2.45
CA ILE A 100 -4.60 9.24 3.59
C ILE A 100 -3.58 9.28 4.73
N ARG A 101 -2.28 9.15 4.43
CA ARG A 101 -1.24 9.06 5.47
C ARG A 101 -0.88 10.41 6.10
N ALA A 102 -1.15 11.51 5.42
CA ALA A 102 -0.87 12.86 5.90
C ALA A 102 -1.95 13.40 6.86
N HIS A 103 -3.12 12.75 6.96
CA HIS A 103 -4.26 13.24 7.75
C HIS A 103 -4.79 12.18 8.73
N PRO A 104 -3.95 11.63 9.63
CA PRO A 104 -4.45 10.77 10.69
C PRO A 104 -5.37 11.56 11.63
N GLY A 105 -6.50 10.97 12.03
CA GLY A 105 -7.49 11.60 12.91
C GLY A 105 -8.30 12.75 12.31
N ASP A 106 -8.01 13.21 11.08
CA ASP A 106 -8.69 14.32 10.42
C ASP A 106 -9.43 13.84 9.16
N LEU A 107 -10.72 13.53 9.31
CA LEU A 107 -11.55 13.04 8.21
C LEU A 107 -11.78 14.10 7.13
N ASP A 108 -12.06 15.33 7.54
CA ASP A 108 -12.38 16.41 6.61
C ASP A 108 -11.15 16.86 5.82
N GLY A 109 -10.00 16.98 6.49
CA GLY A 109 -8.71 17.21 5.83
C GLY A 109 -8.35 16.09 4.86
N MET A 110 -8.57 14.82 5.25
CA MET A 110 -8.35 13.68 4.36
C MET A 110 -9.25 13.76 3.12
N LYS A 111 -10.56 14.03 3.27
CA LYS A 111 -11.50 14.19 2.16
C LYS A 111 -11.10 15.33 1.25
N LYS A 112 -10.77 16.49 1.83
CA LYS A 112 -10.30 17.67 1.09
C LYS A 112 -9.06 17.34 0.27
N ALA A 113 -8.07 16.67 0.88
CA ALA A 113 -6.85 16.26 0.19
C ALA A 113 -7.10 15.25 -0.93
N VAL A 114 -8.05 14.31 -0.77
CA VAL A 114 -8.45 13.39 -1.84
C VAL A 114 -9.09 14.15 -3.01
N TRP A 115 -10.01 15.08 -2.73
CA TRP A 115 -10.68 15.88 -3.77
C TRP A 115 -9.73 16.86 -4.47
N ALA A 116 -8.73 17.39 -3.76
CA ALA A 116 -7.66 18.19 -4.36
C ALA A 116 -6.92 17.45 -5.49
N ILE A 117 -6.80 16.12 -5.42
CA ILE A 117 -6.20 15.32 -6.49
C ILE A 117 -7.09 15.31 -7.74
N TRP A 118 -8.41 15.19 -7.57
CA TRP A 118 -9.35 15.23 -8.69
C TRP A 118 -9.38 16.62 -9.34
N HIS A 119 -9.43 17.68 -8.53
CA HIS A 119 -9.35 19.06 -9.00
C HIS A 119 -8.04 19.36 -9.73
N HIS A 120 -6.90 18.91 -9.18
CA HIS A 120 -5.60 19.02 -9.83
C HIS A 120 -5.58 18.39 -11.23
N ARG A 121 -6.27 17.26 -11.41
CA ARG A 121 -6.35 16.60 -12.72
C ARG A 121 -7.21 17.39 -13.71
N GLY A 122 -8.07 18.28 -13.26
CA GLY A 122 -8.81 19.23 -14.10
C GLY A 122 -8.27 20.64 -14.04
N ASP A 123 -6.96 20.80 -13.89
CA ASP A 123 -6.27 22.10 -13.95
C ASP A 123 -6.69 23.11 -12.86
N ARG A 124 -7.29 22.62 -11.77
CA ARG A 124 -7.68 23.43 -10.61
C ARG A 124 -6.73 23.15 -9.45
N HIS A 125 -5.93 24.15 -9.08
CA HIS A 125 -4.78 23.99 -8.17
C HIS A 125 -4.94 24.64 -6.78
N GLN A 126 -6.12 25.18 -6.47
CA GLN A 126 -6.39 25.93 -5.24
C GLN A 126 -6.04 25.13 -3.97
N ASP A 127 -6.56 23.90 -3.87
CA ASP A 127 -6.39 23.02 -2.70
C ASP A 127 -5.22 22.03 -2.82
N CYS A 128 -4.34 22.21 -3.81
CA CYS A 128 -3.19 21.32 -3.97
C CYS A 128 -2.18 21.45 -2.83
N GLY A 129 -1.57 20.32 -2.44
CA GLY A 129 -0.41 20.31 -1.54
C GLY A 129 0.93 20.55 -2.26
N GLU A 130 2.02 20.45 -1.52
CA GLU A 130 3.42 20.68 -1.98
C GLU A 130 3.85 19.80 -3.17
N TRP A 131 3.18 18.67 -3.37
CA TRP A 131 3.41 17.79 -4.51
C TRP A 131 3.00 18.40 -5.86
N CYS A 132 2.25 19.52 -5.86
CA CYS A 132 1.77 20.15 -7.07
C CYS A 132 2.82 21.11 -7.67
N PRO A 133 3.22 20.92 -8.94
CA PRO A 133 4.19 21.80 -9.61
C PRO A 133 3.77 23.28 -9.64
N ALA A 134 2.46 23.58 -9.72
CA ALA A 134 1.96 24.95 -9.73
C ALA A 134 2.32 25.74 -8.45
N LYS A 135 2.48 25.07 -7.30
CA LYS A 135 2.96 25.73 -6.06
C LYS A 135 4.40 26.23 -6.18
N GLN A 136 5.16 25.68 -7.11
CA GLN A 136 6.54 26.05 -7.41
C GLN A 136 6.65 26.93 -8.66
N GLY A 137 5.53 27.47 -9.16
CA GLY A 137 5.51 28.24 -10.43
C GLY A 137 5.81 27.39 -11.67
N LYS A 138 5.76 26.05 -11.57
CA LYS A 138 6.05 25.14 -12.68
C LYS A 138 4.76 24.74 -13.39
N PRO A 139 4.81 24.53 -14.72
CA PRO A 139 3.64 24.08 -15.48
C PRO A 139 3.20 22.69 -15.01
N VAL A 140 1.89 22.54 -14.76
CA VAL A 140 1.30 21.24 -14.44
C VAL A 140 1.08 20.47 -15.73
N LYS A 141 1.75 19.32 -15.85
CA LYS A 141 1.63 18.41 -17.00
C LYS A 141 0.59 17.33 -16.71
N ASN A 142 -0.08 16.83 -17.75
CA ASN A 142 -1.04 15.72 -17.71
C ASN A 142 -2.35 16.06 -16.97
N CYS A 143 -2.89 17.25 -17.22
CA CYS A 143 -4.31 17.53 -16.96
C CYS A 143 -5.16 16.65 -17.88
N LEU A 144 -6.29 16.18 -17.36
CA LEU A 144 -7.20 15.26 -18.02
C LEU A 144 -8.35 16.05 -18.66
N PRO A 145 -8.81 15.65 -19.86
CA PRO A 145 -10.01 16.22 -20.46
C PRO A 145 -11.25 16.06 -19.55
N GLU A 146 -12.19 17.00 -19.64
CA GLU A 146 -13.39 17.01 -18.81
C GLU A 146 -14.20 15.71 -18.87
N TYR A 147 -14.32 15.11 -20.06
CA TYR A 147 -15.03 13.85 -20.23
C TYR A 147 -14.36 12.67 -19.48
N VAL A 148 -13.03 12.71 -19.35
CA VAL A 148 -12.26 11.72 -18.58
C VAL A 148 -12.47 11.98 -17.09
N LEU A 149 -12.41 13.24 -16.64
CA LEU A 149 -12.65 13.62 -15.25
C LEU A 149 -14.04 13.21 -14.77
N THR A 150 -15.05 13.49 -15.58
CA THR A 150 -16.43 13.07 -15.34
C THR A 150 -16.53 11.56 -15.22
N ALA A 151 -15.87 10.82 -16.14
CA ALA A 151 -15.90 9.36 -16.13
C ALA A 151 -15.24 8.73 -14.88
N ILE A 152 -14.21 9.37 -14.31
CA ILE A 152 -13.50 8.85 -13.14
C ILE A 152 -14.01 9.41 -11.80
N LYS A 153 -14.83 10.46 -11.81
CA LYS A 153 -15.40 11.07 -10.59
C LYS A 153 -16.08 10.06 -9.67
N PRO A 154 -16.87 9.08 -10.15
CA PRO A 154 -17.47 8.06 -9.28
C PRO A 154 -16.44 7.23 -8.49
N VAL A 155 -15.22 7.07 -9.01
CA VAL A 155 -14.14 6.39 -8.28
C VAL A 155 -13.69 7.23 -7.08
N PHE A 156 -13.59 8.55 -7.25
CA PHE A 156 -13.25 9.48 -6.17
C PHE A 156 -14.37 9.57 -5.12
N GLU A 157 -15.63 9.66 -5.54
CA GLU A 157 -16.78 9.64 -4.63
C GLU A 157 -16.79 8.37 -3.77
N ALA A 158 -16.67 7.20 -4.40
CA ALA A 158 -16.68 5.93 -3.69
C ALA A 158 -15.43 5.65 -2.85
N LEU A 159 -14.32 6.37 -3.07
CA LEU A 159 -13.08 6.27 -2.30
C LEU A 159 -12.84 7.47 -1.38
N SER A 160 -13.80 8.40 -1.29
CA SER A 160 -13.80 9.49 -0.31
C SER A 160 -15.00 9.41 0.63
N SER A 161 -15.69 8.27 0.66
CA SER A 161 -16.81 8.05 1.57
C SER A 161 -16.34 8.02 3.03
N ASP A 162 -17.16 8.58 3.91
CA ASP A 162 -16.88 8.64 5.34
C ASP A 162 -16.70 7.22 5.91
N GLU A 163 -17.49 6.26 5.44
CA GLU A 163 -17.41 4.86 5.87
C GLU A 163 -16.03 4.23 5.58
N LEU A 164 -15.40 4.58 4.45
CA LEU A 164 -14.08 4.07 4.09
C LEU A 164 -12.97 4.83 4.80
N LEU A 165 -13.02 6.17 4.76
CA LEU A 165 -11.94 7.01 5.27
C LEU A 165 -11.85 6.99 6.80
N ASN A 166 -12.98 6.85 7.52
CA ASN A 166 -12.95 6.62 8.97
C ASN A 166 -12.11 5.38 9.35
N LYS A 167 -12.18 4.31 8.54
CA LYS A 167 -11.39 3.08 8.75
C LYS A 167 -9.90 3.26 8.43
N CYS A 168 -9.49 4.42 7.91
CA CYS A 168 -8.12 4.76 7.55
C CYS A 168 -7.49 5.84 8.44
N LEU A 169 -8.23 6.45 9.38
CA LEU A 169 -7.74 7.55 10.24
C LEU A 169 -6.56 7.17 11.12
N HIS A 170 -6.31 5.87 11.32
CA HIS A 170 -5.16 5.35 12.06
C HIS A 170 -3.85 5.40 11.28
N GLY A 171 -3.88 5.55 9.95
CA GLY A 171 -2.69 5.64 9.09
C GLY A 171 -1.87 4.33 8.94
N GLY A 172 -2.29 3.25 9.59
CA GLY A 172 -1.57 1.99 9.69
C GLY A 172 -1.61 1.11 8.44
N SER A 173 -0.70 0.13 8.41
CA SER A 173 -0.57 -0.85 7.33
C SER A 173 -0.32 -2.26 7.84
N GLN A 174 -0.63 -3.27 7.01
CA GLN A 174 -0.32 -4.66 7.32
C GLN A 174 1.07 -5.11 6.87
N ASN A 175 1.88 -4.23 6.24
CA ASN A 175 3.20 -4.60 5.70
C ASN A 175 4.11 -5.24 6.76
N THR A 176 4.07 -4.76 8.00
CA THR A 176 4.80 -5.33 9.15
C THR A 176 4.44 -6.80 9.35
N ASN A 177 3.15 -7.12 9.42
CA ASN A 177 2.67 -8.49 9.60
C ASN A 177 2.93 -9.37 8.36
N GLU A 178 2.75 -8.83 7.16
CA GLU A 178 3.04 -9.54 5.91
C GLU A 178 4.52 -9.91 5.79
N SER A 179 5.42 -8.98 6.15
CA SER A 179 6.86 -9.22 6.14
C SER A 179 7.30 -10.26 7.18
N PHE A 180 6.69 -10.27 8.37
CA PHE A 180 6.91 -11.32 9.36
C PHE A 180 6.42 -12.69 8.87
N HIS A 181 5.19 -12.74 8.33
CA HIS A 181 4.64 -13.97 7.77
C HIS A 181 5.51 -14.52 6.63
N ASN A 182 6.05 -13.65 5.78
CA ASN A 182 6.95 -14.06 4.71
C ASN A 182 8.18 -14.82 5.25
N LEU A 183 8.77 -14.36 6.36
CA LEU A 183 9.90 -15.05 7.00
C LEU A 183 9.52 -16.45 7.50
N ILE A 184 8.30 -16.63 8.04
CA ILE A 184 7.82 -17.95 8.46
C ILE A 184 7.72 -18.86 7.23
N TRP A 185 7.10 -18.38 6.16
CA TRP A 185 6.83 -19.20 4.97
C TRP A 185 8.07 -19.50 4.13
N GLU A 186 9.09 -18.64 4.19
CA GLU A 186 10.41 -18.91 3.62
C GLU A 186 11.08 -20.11 4.31
N ARG A 187 10.93 -20.24 5.63
CA ARG A 187 11.49 -21.35 6.44
C ARG A 187 10.61 -22.59 6.41
N CYS A 188 9.31 -22.39 6.28
CA CYS A 188 8.30 -23.43 6.36
C CYS A 188 7.22 -23.18 5.28
N PRO A 189 7.46 -23.61 4.02
CA PRO A 189 6.55 -23.34 2.92
C PRO A 189 5.12 -23.85 3.19
N LYS A 190 4.12 -23.08 2.78
CA LYS A 190 2.69 -23.46 2.91
C LYS A 190 2.30 -24.66 2.05
N THR A 191 3.13 -25.00 1.07
CA THR A 191 2.89 -26.08 0.10
C THR A 191 3.28 -27.46 0.63
N THR A 192 3.90 -27.53 1.82
CA THR A 192 4.34 -28.79 2.41
C THR A 192 3.68 -28.99 3.76
N PHE A 193 3.20 -30.23 3.99
CA PHE A 193 2.75 -30.61 5.31
C PHE A 193 3.97 -30.79 6.23
N VAL A 194 3.96 -30.09 7.36
CA VAL A 194 5.02 -30.20 8.38
C VAL A 194 4.44 -30.53 9.74
N GLY A 195 5.19 -31.25 10.56
CA GLY A 195 4.84 -31.48 11.95
C GLY A 195 4.87 -30.19 12.77
N ARG A 196 4.05 -30.13 13.82
CA ARG A 196 3.91 -28.97 14.74
C ARG A 196 5.26 -28.41 15.22
N ARG A 197 6.18 -29.29 15.64
CA ARG A 197 7.48 -28.88 16.16
C ARG A 197 8.31 -28.08 15.15
N ARG A 198 8.25 -28.44 13.87
CA ARG A 198 8.98 -27.72 12.80
C ARG A 198 8.39 -26.34 12.57
N LEU A 199 7.07 -26.23 12.56
CA LEU A 199 6.38 -24.95 12.44
C LEU A 199 6.70 -24.03 13.64
N GLU A 200 6.71 -24.55 14.86
CA GLU A 200 7.10 -23.80 16.06
C GLU A 200 8.53 -23.25 15.95
N LEU A 201 9.50 -24.09 15.56
CA LEU A 201 10.90 -23.67 15.38
C LEU A 201 11.04 -22.61 14.29
N ALA A 202 10.41 -22.81 13.13
CA ALA A 202 10.40 -21.82 12.05
C ALA A 202 9.80 -20.48 12.49
N THR A 203 8.74 -20.52 13.31
CA THR A 203 8.10 -19.32 13.85
C THR A 203 9.02 -18.59 14.83
N TYR A 204 9.68 -19.31 15.74
CA TYR A 204 10.64 -18.71 16.67
C TYR A 204 11.83 -18.10 15.96
N GLU A 205 12.40 -18.80 14.99
CA GLU A 205 13.52 -18.30 14.20
C GLU A 205 13.12 -17.06 13.38
N ALA A 206 11.93 -17.08 12.76
CA ALA A 206 11.38 -15.92 12.06
C ALA A 206 11.22 -14.73 13.01
N ALA A 207 10.76 -14.93 14.25
CA ALA A 207 10.62 -13.86 15.24
C ALA A 207 11.96 -13.25 15.64
N ILE A 208 13.01 -14.08 15.78
CA ILE A 208 14.37 -13.61 16.07
C ILE A 208 14.90 -12.77 14.92
N VAL A 209 14.79 -13.27 13.69
CA VAL A 209 15.30 -12.57 12.50
C VAL A 209 14.48 -11.32 12.21
N TYR A 210 13.17 -11.34 12.45
CA TYR A 210 12.32 -10.17 12.27
C TYR A 210 12.76 -9.01 13.16
N ASN A 211 12.88 -9.27 14.47
CA ASN A 211 13.17 -8.23 15.45
C ASN A 211 14.65 -7.85 15.51
N GLY A 212 15.54 -8.84 15.42
CA GLY A 212 16.98 -8.66 15.67
C GLY A 212 17.86 -8.89 14.45
N GLY A 213 17.30 -9.30 13.32
CA GLY A 213 18.08 -9.59 12.11
C GLY A 213 18.84 -10.90 12.14
N GLU A 214 19.64 -11.11 11.11
CA GLU A 214 20.53 -12.25 10.94
C GLU A 214 21.59 -12.32 12.05
N THR A 215 22.06 -11.17 12.50
CA THR A 215 23.02 -11.10 13.62
C THR A 215 22.42 -11.66 14.92
N ALA A 216 21.12 -11.45 15.20
CA ALA A 216 20.46 -12.03 16.37
C ALA A 216 20.34 -13.56 16.28
N ARG A 217 20.20 -14.12 15.08
CA ARG A 217 20.18 -15.57 14.85
C ARG A 217 21.46 -16.24 15.33
N LEU A 218 22.62 -15.56 15.21
CA LEU A 218 23.91 -16.09 15.66
C LEU A 218 23.98 -16.32 17.18
N LYS A 219 23.16 -15.61 17.97
CA LYS A 219 23.04 -15.86 19.42
C LYS A 219 22.43 -17.23 19.72
N VAL A 220 21.51 -17.70 18.87
CA VAL A 220 20.94 -19.06 18.98
C VAL A 220 22.00 -20.09 18.65
N VAL A 221 22.78 -19.87 17.58
CA VAL A 221 23.89 -20.75 17.20
C VAL A 221 24.89 -20.89 18.35
N HIS A 222 25.22 -19.77 19.01
CA HIS A 222 26.03 -19.76 20.22
C HIS A 222 25.42 -20.56 21.36
N ALA A 223 24.13 -20.38 21.64
CA ALA A 223 23.42 -21.11 22.69
C ALA A 223 23.32 -22.62 22.44
N LEU A 224 23.40 -23.05 21.17
CA LEU A 224 23.47 -24.46 20.77
C LEU A 224 24.89 -25.06 20.91
N GLY A 225 25.86 -24.30 21.40
CA GLY A 225 27.23 -24.75 21.63
C GLY A 225 28.20 -24.53 20.45
N PHE A 226 27.75 -23.88 19.38
CA PHE A 226 28.61 -23.55 18.24
C PHE A 226 29.18 -22.15 18.39
N LYS A 227 30.49 -21.96 18.13
CA LYS A 227 31.10 -20.63 18.12
C LYS A 227 31.06 -20.05 16.69
N PRO A 228 30.22 -19.05 16.37
CA PRO A 228 30.22 -18.45 15.04
C PRO A 228 31.56 -17.73 14.81
N GLY A 229 32.22 -18.01 13.69
CA GLY A 229 33.44 -17.31 13.30
C GLY A 229 33.17 -15.95 12.65
N ASP A 230 34.24 -15.19 12.39
CA ASP A 230 34.15 -13.82 11.88
C ASP A 230 33.40 -13.72 10.55
N HIS A 231 33.59 -14.68 9.64
CA HIS A 231 32.87 -14.73 8.36
C HIS A 231 31.34 -14.86 8.55
N ALA A 232 30.88 -15.56 9.58
CA ALA A 232 29.45 -15.69 9.87
C ALA A 232 28.86 -14.35 10.32
N TYR A 233 29.56 -13.62 11.20
CA TYR A 233 29.16 -12.27 11.63
C TYR A 233 29.18 -11.27 10.48
N GLN A 234 30.22 -11.31 9.64
CA GLN A 234 30.31 -10.45 8.46
C GLN A 234 29.15 -10.71 7.49
N GLY A 235 28.86 -11.98 7.17
CA GLY A 235 27.75 -12.37 6.32
C GLY A 235 26.40 -11.91 6.86
N ALA A 236 26.13 -12.18 8.15
CA ALA A 236 24.90 -11.74 8.82
C ALA A 236 24.74 -10.21 8.79
N THR A 237 25.82 -9.46 9.03
CA THR A 237 25.82 -7.99 8.99
C THR A 237 25.54 -7.45 7.58
N VAL A 238 26.03 -8.11 6.53
CA VAL A 238 25.71 -7.73 5.14
C VAL A 238 24.23 -7.92 4.84
N LEU A 239 23.65 -9.05 5.26
CA LEU A 239 22.22 -9.33 5.09
C LEU A 239 21.35 -8.34 5.86
N ASP A 240 21.71 -8.04 7.11
CA ASP A 240 21.01 -7.05 7.92
C ASP A 240 21.06 -5.65 7.29
N ARG A 241 22.22 -5.23 6.76
CA ARG A 241 22.33 -3.97 6.03
C ARG A 241 21.45 -3.94 4.78
N LYS A 242 21.38 -5.02 4.00
CA LYS A 242 20.50 -5.13 2.83
C LYS A 242 19.03 -5.01 3.24
N ARG A 243 18.63 -5.72 4.30
CA ARG A 243 17.28 -5.66 4.88
C ARG A 243 16.90 -4.24 5.30
N MET A 244 17.77 -3.56 6.05
CA MET A 244 17.52 -2.18 6.48
C MET A 244 17.42 -1.23 5.29
N LYS A 245 18.34 -1.32 4.31
CA LYS A 245 18.28 -0.51 3.08
C LYS A 245 16.96 -0.73 2.32
N GLY A 246 16.50 -1.98 2.21
CA GLY A 246 15.22 -2.31 1.57
C GLY A 246 14.02 -1.72 2.33
N SER A 247 14.06 -1.76 3.66
CA SER A 247 13.03 -1.17 4.51
C SER A 247 12.93 0.35 4.36
N PHE A 248 14.06 1.06 4.41
CA PHE A 248 14.09 2.51 4.17
C PHE A 248 13.61 2.88 2.75
N ALA A 249 13.99 2.11 1.73
CA ALA A 249 13.53 2.34 0.35
C ALA A 249 12.02 2.10 0.15
N ALA A 250 11.39 1.29 1.01
CA ALA A 250 9.96 0.97 0.98
C ALA A 250 9.11 1.85 1.90
N GLY A 251 9.68 2.39 2.98
CA GLY A 251 8.97 3.13 4.03
C GLY A 251 9.13 4.66 4.02
N ASP A 252 10.17 5.22 3.42
CA ASP A 252 10.43 6.66 3.54
C ASP A 252 9.56 7.51 2.61
N LEU A 253 8.89 8.51 3.20
CA LEU A 253 8.37 9.69 2.50
C LEU A 253 9.45 10.33 1.60
N VAL A 254 10.72 10.31 2.06
CA VAL A 254 11.89 10.76 1.31
C VAL A 254 12.16 9.91 0.06
N HIS A 255 11.80 8.63 0.02
CA HIS A 255 11.95 7.78 -1.18
C HIS A 255 10.74 7.85 -2.12
N ILE A 256 9.54 8.13 -1.59
CA ILE A 256 8.39 8.59 -2.38
C ILE A 256 8.78 9.90 -3.08
N GLU A 257 9.42 10.82 -2.35
CA GLU A 257 9.92 12.09 -2.86
C GLU A 257 11.11 11.90 -3.82
N ARG A 258 12.01 10.93 -3.58
CA ARG A 258 13.09 10.59 -4.52
C ARG A 258 12.56 9.92 -5.80
N ARG A 259 11.49 9.11 -5.73
CA ARG A 259 10.73 8.64 -6.91
C ARG A 259 10.01 9.78 -7.61
N HIS A 260 9.49 10.74 -6.85
CA HIS A 260 8.87 11.96 -7.37
C HIS A 260 9.90 12.80 -8.13
N GLN A 261 11.09 13.03 -7.58
CA GLN A 261 12.22 13.73 -8.21
C GLN A 261 12.72 12.99 -9.47
N ARG A 262 12.86 11.66 -9.43
CA ARG A 262 13.19 10.86 -10.64
C ARG A 262 12.11 10.92 -11.71
N ALA A 263 10.83 11.08 -11.33
CA ALA A 263 9.73 11.25 -12.28
C ALA A 263 9.63 12.68 -12.84
N LEU A 264 10.26 13.66 -12.18
CA LEU A 264 10.41 15.05 -12.63
C LEU A 264 11.60 15.22 -13.59
N GLY A 265 12.66 14.42 -13.42
CA GLY A 265 13.86 14.42 -14.28
C GLY A 265 13.85 13.41 -15.43
N ALA A 266 12.73 12.74 -15.70
CA ALA A 266 12.61 11.90 -16.89
C ALA A 266 12.36 12.79 -18.10
N GLU A 267 13.29 12.75 -19.06
CA GLU A 267 13.17 13.36 -20.40
C GLU A 267 11.84 12.94 -21.10
N PRO A 268 11.35 13.73 -22.06
CA PRO A 268 10.18 13.38 -22.86
C PRO A 268 10.38 12.01 -23.52
N ASP A 269 9.33 11.19 -23.53
CA ASP A 269 9.38 9.86 -24.12
C ASP A 269 9.45 9.98 -25.65
N ASP A 270 10.54 9.49 -26.23
CA ASP A 270 10.70 9.31 -27.66
C ASP A 270 9.59 8.38 -28.19
N SER A 271 9.16 8.67 -29.41
CA SER A 271 7.93 8.20 -30.05
C SER A 271 7.90 6.72 -30.48
N HIS A 272 8.60 5.81 -29.79
CA HIS A 272 8.66 4.40 -30.21
C HIS A 272 8.36 3.42 -29.08
N TYR A 273 7.07 3.22 -28.81
CA TYR A 273 6.59 2.02 -28.12
C TYR A 273 5.78 1.15 -29.07
N SER A 274 6.39 0.05 -29.52
CA SER A 274 5.70 -1.07 -30.16
C SER A 274 5.23 -2.04 -29.08
N ALA A 275 3.93 -2.33 -29.06
CA ALA A 275 3.35 -3.28 -28.13
C ALA A 275 3.57 -4.73 -28.62
N GLY A 276 4.27 -5.55 -27.83
CA GLY A 276 4.36 -6.99 -28.08
C GLY A 276 5.29 -7.72 -27.11
N ALA A 277 4.85 -8.92 -26.70
CA ALA A 277 5.56 -9.97 -25.95
C ALA A 277 5.82 -9.72 -24.45
N PHE A 278 4.89 -10.16 -23.61
CA PHE A 278 4.93 -11.42 -22.81
C PHE A 278 3.82 -11.37 -21.74
#